data_AF-W4RWT2-F1
#
_entry.id   AF-W4RWT2-F1
#
_cell.length_a   1.000
_cell.length_b   1.000
_cell.length_c   1.000
_cell.angle_alpha   90.00
_cell.angle_beta   90.00
_cell.angle_gamma   90.00
#
_symmetry.space_group_name_H-M   'P 1'
#
loop_
_entity.id
_entity.type
_entity.pdbx_description
1 polymer ?
#
loop_
_entity_poly.entity_id
_entity_poly.type
_entity_poly.pdbx_seq_one_letter_code
_entity_poly.pdbx_strand_id
1 'polypeptide(L)'
;MTDNLAASQDYYTQSAEWYDILSEQHWKARHASVSAALRTACPDARVVLDIGTGTGMALKLIADALPLADIHAIEPSASMRVG
;
A
#
# COMPACT_ATOMS: atom_id res chain seq x y z
N MET A 1 -8.13 -33.88 -7.61
CA MET A 1 -8.56 -32.53 -7.17
C MET A 1 -7.70 -31.53 -7.92
N THR A 2 -8.18 -31.03 -9.05
CA THR A 2 -7.60 -29.88 -9.71
C THR A 2 -8.20 -28.65 -9.05
N ASP A 3 -7.45 -28.02 -8.15
CA ASP A 3 -7.80 -26.69 -7.66
C ASP A 3 -7.74 -25.73 -8.85
N ASN A 4 -8.91 -25.49 -9.43
CA ASN A 4 -9.11 -24.33 -10.27
C ASN A 4 -9.14 -23.13 -9.32
N LEU A 5 -7.95 -22.67 -8.91
CA LEU A 5 -7.79 -21.34 -8.34
C LEU A 5 -8.33 -20.40 -9.40
N ALA A 6 -9.58 -19.97 -9.23
CA ALA A 6 -10.20 -19.00 -10.12
C ALA A 6 -9.18 -17.88 -10.31
N ALA A 7 -8.76 -17.65 -11.55
CA ALA A 7 -7.86 -16.55 -11.86
C ALA A 7 -8.49 -15.30 -11.24
N SER A 8 -7.85 -14.76 -10.20
CA SER A 8 -8.28 -13.53 -9.56
C SER A 8 -8.37 -12.50 -10.66
N GLN A 9 -9.57 -12.02 -10.92
CA GLN A 9 -9.78 -11.04 -11.97
C GLN A 9 -9.13 -9.74 -11.52
N ASP A 10 -8.05 -9.35 -12.19
CA ASP A 10 -7.33 -8.11 -11.91
C ASP A 10 -8.16 -6.92 -12.43
N TYR A 11 -8.97 -6.35 -11.55
CA TYR A 11 -9.82 -5.19 -11.84
C TYR A 11 -9.04 -3.89 -12.04
N TYR A 12 -7.75 -3.84 -11.68
CA TYR A 12 -6.93 -2.64 -11.78
C TYR A 12 -6.13 -2.57 -13.08
N THR A 13 -6.06 -3.66 -13.86
CA THR A 13 -5.30 -3.73 -15.12
C THR A 13 -5.49 -2.51 -16.04
N GLN A 14 -6.72 -2.02 -16.20
CA GLN A 14 -7.02 -0.88 -17.10
C GLN A 14 -6.72 0.49 -16.49
N SER A 15 -6.72 0.60 -15.17
CA SER A 15 -6.58 1.88 -14.46
C SER A 15 -5.24 2.06 -13.77
N ALA A 16 -4.42 1.00 -13.68
CA ALA A 16 -3.17 0.99 -12.94
C ALA A 16 -2.20 2.10 -13.37
N GLU A 17 -2.05 2.33 -14.68
CA GLU A 17 -1.15 3.37 -15.20
C GLU A 17 -1.57 4.80 -14.81
N TRP A 18 -2.85 5.00 -14.47
CA TRP A 18 -3.40 6.29 -14.07
C TRP A 18 -3.53 6.44 -12.55
N TYR A 19 -3.29 5.37 -11.80
CA TYR A 19 -3.68 5.29 -10.39
C TYR A 19 -2.98 6.33 -9.52
N ASP A 20 -1.69 6.56 -9.76
CA ASP A 20 -0.91 7.55 -9.02
C ASP A 20 -1.46 8.96 -9.23
N ILE A 21 -1.75 9.32 -10.48
CA ILE A 21 -2.32 10.64 -10.84
C ILE A 21 -3.67 10.83 -10.15
N LEU A 22 -4.52 9.79 -10.16
CA LEU A 22 -5.86 9.85 -9.58
C LEU A 22 -5.85 9.85 -8.03
N SER A 23 -4.84 9.22 -7.42
CA SER A 23 -4.74 9.05 -5.97
C SER A 23 -3.85 10.06 -5.26
N GLU A 24 -3.00 10.81 -5.97
CA GLU A 24 -2.00 11.71 -5.39
C GLU A 24 -2.62 12.73 -4.41
N GLN A 25 -3.68 13.43 -4.82
CA GLN A 25 -4.34 14.42 -3.97
C GLN A 25 -4.98 13.77 -2.74
N HIS A 26 -5.50 12.55 -2.89
CA HIS A 26 -6.12 11.78 -1.81
C HIS A 26 -5.09 11.39 -0.74
N TRP A 27 -3.87 11.01 -1.16
CA TRP A 27 -2.77 10.69 -0.25
C TRP A 27 -2.20 11.94 0.42
N LYS A 28 -2.00 13.03 -0.33
CA LYS A 28 -1.56 14.33 0.22
C LYS A 28 -2.50 14.81 1.32
N ALA A 29 -3.81 14.78 1.09
CA ALA A 29 -4.81 15.22 2.07
C ALA A 29 -4.82 14.37 3.37
N ARG A 30 -4.47 13.09 3.27
CA ARG A 30 -4.48 12.14 4.41
C ARG A 30 -3.12 12.02 5.11
N HIS A 31 -2.07 12.62 4.56
CA HIS A 31 -0.71 12.39 5.02
C HIS A 31 -0.54 12.61 6.53
N ALA A 32 -1.00 13.75 7.03
CA ALA A 32 -0.86 14.12 8.43
C ALA A 32 -1.66 13.20 9.37
N SER A 33 -2.91 12.89 9.02
CA SER A 33 -3.79 12.09 9.88
C SER A 33 -3.35 10.63 9.95
N VAL A 34 -2.95 10.03 8.83
CA VAL A 34 -2.44 8.64 8.81
C VAL A 34 -1.10 8.54 9.54
N SER A 35 -0.18 9.49 9.32
CA SER A 35 1.10 9.51 10.03
C SER A 35 0.92 9.62 11.56
N ALA A 36 -0.02 10.46 12.01
CA ALA A 36 -0.32 10.60 13.44
C ALA A 36 -0.95 9.33 14.02
N ALA A 37 -1.85 8.68 13.26
CA ALA A 37 -2.46 7.43 13.66
C ALA A 37 -1.41 6.31 13.85
N LEU A 38 -0.48 6.15 12.91
CA LEU A 38 0.59 5.16 13.00
C LEU A 38 1.46 5.37 14.26
N ARG A 39 1.94 6.60 14.48
CA ARG A 39 2.76 6.94 15.65
C ARG A 39 2.02 6.78 16.98
N THR A 40 0.70 6.97 16.99
CA THR A 40 -0.11 6.83 18.21
C THR A 40 -0.42 5.36 18.50
N ALA A 41 -0.72 4.58 17.47
CA ALA A 41 -1.13 3.19 17.61
C ALA A 41 0.03 2.28 18.02
N CYS A 42 1.20 2.44 17.40
CA CYS A 42 2.38 1.63 17.69
C CYS A 42 3.67 2.38 17.32
N PRO A 43 4.16 3.30 18.18
CA PRO A 43 5.33 4.13 17.88
C PRO A 43 6.62 3.31 17.68
N ASP A 44 6.75 2.18 18.38
CA ASP A 44 7.93 1.32 18.37
C ASP A 44 7.77 0.11 17.42
N ALA A 45 6.85 0.17 16.46
CA ALA A 45 6.66 -0.89 15.49
C ALA A 45 7.97 -1.19 14.75
N ARG A 46 8.35 -2.48 14.77
CA ARG A 46 9.55 -3.00 14.09
C ARG A 46 9.25 -3.71 12.78
N VAL A 47 7.99 -4.10 12.58
CA VAL A 47 7.50 -4.76 11.36
C VAL A 47 6.16 -4.14 11.01
N VAL A 48 5.97 -3.77 9.74
CA VAL A 48 4.71 -3.31 9.18
C VAL A 48 4.37 -4.19 7.98
N LEU A 49 3.12 -4.64 7.92
CA LEU A 49 2.57 -5.34 6.76
C LEU A 49 1.55 -4.43 6.08
N ASP A 50 1.83 -3.99 4.86
CA ASP A 50 0.90 -3.23 4.01
C ASP A 50 0.22 -4.18 3.00
N ILE A 51 -1.09 -4.33 3.11
CA ILE A 51 -1.89 -5.27 2.32
C ILE A 51 -2.70 -4.49 1.29
N GLY A 52 -2.52 -4.83 0.01
CA GLY A 52 -3.10 -4.06 -1.09
C GLY A 52 -2.35 -2.74 -1.26
N THR A 53 -1.02 -2.79 -1.20
CA THR A 53 -0.16 -1.59 -1.27
C THR A 53 -0.33 -0.80 -2.57
N GLY A 54 -0.92 -1.44 -3.60
CA GLY A 54 -1.07 -0.87 -4.91
C GLY A 54 0.29 -0.44 -5.47
N THR A 55 0.33 0.77 -5.99
CA THR A 55 1.54 1.43 -6.53
C THR A 55 2.52 1.90 -5.45
N GLY A 56 2.23 1.65 -4.17
CA GLY A 56 3.15 1.91 -3.06
C GLY A 56 3.14 3.34 -2.53
N MET A 57 2.17 4.18 -2.92
CA MET A 57 2.05 5.58 -2.48
C MET A 57 2.05 5.75 -0.94
N ALA A 58 1.52 4.75 -0.21
CA ALA A 58 1.49 4.75 1.25
C ALA A 58 2.84 4.41 1.90
N LEU A 59 3.72 3.67 1.21
CA LEU A 59 4.95 3.12 1.78
C LEU A 59 5.90 4.22 2.26
N LYS A 60 6.03 5.30 1.48
CA LYS A 60 6.84 6.46 1.87
C LYS A 60 6.33 7.09 3.16
N LEU A 61 5.01 7.24 3.30
CA LEU A 61 4.38 7.79 4.50
C LEU A 61 4.64 6.87 5.70
N ILE A 62 4.48 5.56 5.54
CA ILE A 62 4.73 4.57 6.59
C ILE A 62 6.19 4.63 7.03
N ALA A 63 7.14 4.63 6.08
CA ALA A 63 8.56 4.73 6.36
C ALA A 63 8.93 6.01 7.10
N ASP A 64 8.32 7.14 6.74
CA ASP A 64 8.54 8.42 7.42
C ASP A 64 7.92 8.44 8.83
N ALA A 65 6.78 7.79 9.02
CA ALA A 65 6.09 7.72 10.31
C ALA A 65 6.75 6.74 11.29
N LEU A 66 7.31 5.64 10.79
CA LEU A 66 7.89 4.53 11.53
C LEU A 66 9.27 4.17 10.94
N PRO A 67 10.30 5.03 11.11
CA PRO A 67 11.59 4.92 10.41
C PRO A 67 12.42 3.70 10.81
N LEU A 68 11.99 2.99 11.83
CA LEU A 68 12.64 1.83 12.41
C LEU A 68 11.95 0.51 12.03
N ALA A 69 10.84 0.57 11.29
CA ALA A 69 10.09 -0.60 10.87
C ALA A 69 10.65 -1.21 9.57
N ASP A 70 10.70 -2.54 9.53
CA ASP A 70 10.79 -3.30 8.29
C ASP A 70 9.39 -3.38 7.66
N ILE A 71 9.26 -2.94 6.40
CA ILE A 71 7.96 -2.83 5.73
C ILE A 71 7.84 -3.94 4.68
N HIS A 72 6.92 -4.86 4.92
CA HIS A 72 6.52 -5.87 3.94
C HIS A 72 5.26 -5.40 3.23
N ALA A 73 5.30 -5.32 1.90
CA ALA A 73 4.17 -4.87 1.10
C ALA A 73 3.67 -6.01 0.22
N ILE A 74 2.35 -6.17 0.12
CA ILE A 74 1.70 -7.20 -0.69
C ILE A 74 0.70 -6.54 -1.64
N GLU A 75 0.80 -6.86 -2.92
CA GLU A 75 -0.17 -6.43 -3.94
C GLU A 75 -0.48 -7.58 -4.92
N PRO A 76 -1.73 -8.07 -4.94
CA PRO A 76 -2.17 -9.12 -5.86
C PRO A 76 -2.11 -8.70 -7.34
N SER A 77 -2.52 -7.47 -7.68
CA SER A 77 -2.52 -6.96 -9.05
C SER A 77 -1.09 -6.77 -9.53
N ALA A 78 -0.72 -7.48 -10.60
CA ALA A 78 0.62 -7.36 -11.17
C ALA A 78 0.86 -5.96 -11.74
N SER A 79 -0.19 -5.31 -12.27
CA SER A 79 -0.10 -3.96 -12.83
C SER A 79 0.00 -2.88 -11.75
N MET A 80 -0.52 -3.12 -10.55
CA MET A 80 -0.42 -2.19 -9.43
C MET A 80 0.87 -2.36 -8.64
N ARG A 81 1.39 -3.60 -8.53
CA ARG A 81 2.46 -3.96 -7.60
C ARG A 81 3.68 -3.06 -7.73
N VAL A 82 3.96 -2.32 -6.65
CA VAL A 82 5.21 -1.59 -6.46
C VAL A 82 6.41 -2.56 -6.43
N GLY A 83 7.47 -2.18 -7.15
CA GLY A 83 8.71 -2.95 -7.27
C GLY A 83 9.76 -2.61 -6.22
#